data_AF-A0A7S1G0M4-F1
#
_entry.id   AF-A0A7S1G0M4-F1
#
_cell.length_a   1.000
_cell.length_b   1.000
_cell.length_c   1.000
_cell.angle_alpha   90.00
_cell.angle_beta   90.00
_cell.angle_gamma   90.00
#
_symmetry.space_group_name_H-M   'P 1'
#
loop_
_entity.id
_entity.type
_entity.pdbx_description
1 polymer ?
#
loop_
_entity_poly.entity_id
_entity_poly.type
_entity_poly.pdbx_seq_one_letter_code
_entity_poly.pdbx_strand_id
1 'polypeptide(L)'
;MRRSRSDPCESLAEHIRREREIEVFPFTGRNYLIQLCTDEIIAVGGGEQDPSPSGRGIEYGLGLAIDDDLLHGTSQTSITFENPPLSASHRLREEPFEIVNLEAWTLTPCRDVTTAEELEASKLFIKTHFQK
;
A
#
# COMPACT_ATOMS: atom_id res chain seq x y z
N MET A 1 6.62 13.68 16.03
CA MET A 1 6.58 13.18 14.65
C MET A 1 7.98 12.78 14.23
N ARG A 2 8.15 11.59 13.63
CA ARG A 2 9.42 11.19 13.02
C ARG A 2 9.71 12.11 11.82
N ARG A 3 10.98 12.45 11.60
CA ARG A 3 11.45 13.16 10.40
C ARG A 3 11.46 12.19 9.22
N SER A 4 11.05 12.66 8.05
CA SER A 4 11.03 11.82 6.85
C SER A 4 12.45 11.53 6.36
N ARG A 5 12.61 10.46 5.57
CA ARG A 5 13.88 10.14 4.91
C ARG A 5 14.32 11.22 3.91
N SER A 6 13.38 12.01 3.40
CA SER A 6 13.66 13.14 2.51
C SER A 6 14.20 14.39 3.23
N ASP A 7 14.13 14.45 4.57
CA ASP A 7 14.59 15.62 5.32
C ASP A 7 16.13 15.70 5.34
N PRO A 8 16.72 16.91 5.17
CA PRO A 8 18.16 17.10 5.27
C PRO A 8 18.75 16.49 6.55
N CYS A 9 19.96 15.98 6.42
CA CYS A 9 20.67 15.26 7.46
C CYS A 9 22.08 15.83 7.63
N GLU A 10 22.52 16.01 8.86
CA GLU A 10 23.81 16.65 9.19
C GLU A 10 25.00 15.68 9.09
N SER A 11 24.77 14.36 9.07
CA SER A 11 25.85 13.36 9.03
C SER A 11 25.47 12.04 8.34
N LEU A 12 26.46 11.36 7.76
CA LEU A 12 26.27 10.04 7.15
C LEU A 12 25.70 9.00 8.14
N ALA A 13 26.13 9.05 9.40
CA ALA A 13 25.66 8.12 10.43
C ALA A 13 24.15 8.28 10.71
N GLU A 14 23.65 9.52 10.73
CA GLU A 14 22.21 9.77 10.83
C GLU A 14 21.45 9.28 9.60
N HIS A 15 22.00 9.48 8.40
CA HIS A 15 21.40 9.01 7.17
C HIS A 15 21.21 7.49 7.20
N ILE A 16 22.27 6.74 7.52
CA ILE A 16 22.23 5.28 7.64
C ILE A 16 21.20 4.84 8.69
N ARG A 17 21.10 5.57 9.82
CA ARG A 17 20.10 5.24 10.85
C ARG A 17 18.67 5.41 10.32
N ARG A 18 18.39 6.48 9.56
CA ARG A 18 17.07 6.73 8.97
C ARG A 18 16.71 5.72 7.89
N GLU A 19 17.67 5.29 7.06
CA GLU A 19 17.44 4.26 6.05
C GLU A 19 17.05 2.90 6.66
N ARG A 20 17.52 2.60 7.88
CA ARG A 20 17.16 1.36 8.60
C ARG A 20 15.73 1.37 9.15
N GLU A 21 15.12 2.53 9.34
CA GLU A 21 13.80 2.64 9.95
C GLU A 21 12.70 2.59 8.90
N ILE A 22 11.72 1.71 9.07
CA ILE A 22 10.54 1.63 8.20
C ILE A 22 9.70 2.91 8.38
N GLU A 23 9.40 3.58 7.26
CA GLU A 23 8.48 4.71 7.21
C GLU A 23 7.05 4.20 6.99
N VAL A 24 6.09 4.76 7.73
CA VAL A 24 4.68 4.33 7.71
C VAL A 24 3.81 5.54 7.39
N PHE A 25 2.97 5.40 6.36
CA PHE A 25 2.05 6.43 5.88
C PHE A 25 0.61 6.08 6.27
N PRO A 26 0.07 6.64 7.36
CA PRO A 26 -1.27 6.30 7.84
C PRO A 26 -2.34 6.93 6.96
N PHE A 27 -3.56 6.38 7.03
CA PHE A 27 -4.73 6.96 6.38
C PHE A 27 -4.97 8.41 6.83
N THR A 28 -5.11 9.32 5.87
CA THR A 28 -5.23 10.77 6.13
C THR A 28 -6.65 11.24 6.42
N GLY A 29 -7.67 10.43 6.12
CA GLY A 29 -9.08 10.82 6.26
C GLY A 29 -9.60 11.75 5.15
N ARG A 30 -8.80 12.06 4.12
CA ARG A 30 -9.16 13.03 3.08
C ARG A 30 -10.09 12.49 1.99
N ASN A 31 -10.08 11.19 1.77
CA ASN A 31 -10.97 10.50 0.84
C ASN A 31 -11.17 9.05 1.30
N TYR A 32 -11.97 8.25 0.58
CA TYR A 32 -12.21 6.83 0.90
C TYR A 32 -11.67 5.86 -0.17
N LEU A 33 -10.75 6.33 -1.02
CA LEU A 33 -10.16 5.55 -2.12
C LEU A 33 -9.01 4.68 -1.59
N ILE A 34 -9.32 3.82 -0.61
CA ILE A 34 -8.31 3.06 0.15
C ILE A 34 -7.77 1.90 -0.67
N GLN A 35 -8.64 1.14 -1.34
CA GLN A 35 -8.26 -0.04 -2.11
C GLN A 35 -9.15 -0.20 -3.35
N LEU A 36 -8.56 -0.72 -4.42
CA LEU A 36 -9.22 -1.14 -5.65
C LEU A 36 -8.68 -2.53 -6.00
N CYS A 37 -9.58 -3.47 -6.29
CA CYS A 37 -9.21 -4.81 -6.71
C CYS A 37 -10.17 -5.22 -7.83
N THR A 38 -9.62 -5.37 -9.03
CA THR A 38 -10.31 -5.88 -10.21
C THR A 38 -9.54 -7.10 -10.74
N ASP A 39 -10.01 -7.66 -11.84
CA ASP A 39 -9.29 -8.66 -12.63
C ASP A 39 -7.99 -8.14 -13.26
N GLU A 40 -7.87 -6.82 -13.43
CA GLU A 40 -6.74 -6.17 -14.08
C GLU A 40 -5.71 -5.60 -13.09
N ILE A 41 -6.13 -5.27 -11.86
CA ILE A 41 -5.27 -4.51 -10.95
C ILE A 41 -5.61 -4.73 -9.47
N ILE A 42 -4.56 -4.77 -8.65
CA ILE A 42 -4.63 -4.59 -7.20
C ILE A 42 -3.97 -3.26 -6.87
N ALA A 43 -4.73 -2.30 -6.34
CA ALA A 43 -4.22 -0.99 -6.01
C ALA A 43 -4.65 -0.52 -4.62
N VAL A 44 -3.79 0.30 -4.00
CA VAL A 44 -3.98 0.84 -2.66
C VAL A 44 -3.63 2.33 -2.67
N GLY A 45 -4.56 3.14 -2.14
CA GLY A 45 -4.44 4.58 -1.99
C GLY A 45 -4.60 5.33 -3.29
N GLY A 46 -5.76 5.97 -3.50
CA GLY A 46 -6.00 6.83 -4.64
C GLY A 46 -6.14 8.30 -4.26
N GLY A 47 -6.91 9.00 -5.10
CA GLY A 47 -7.25 10.40 -4.95
C GLY A 47 -6.60 11.24 -6.04
N GLU A 48 -7.40 12.13 -6.60
CA GLU A 48 -6.97 13.16 -7.52
C GLU A 48 -7.08 14.51 -6.81
N GLN A 49 -6.11 15.39 -6.99
CA GLN A 49 -6.24 16.77 -6.54
C GLN A 49 -6.80 17.58 -7.71
N ASP A 50 -7.74 18.49 -7.42
CA ASP A 50 -8.21 19.44 -8.42
C ASP A 50 -7.00 20.10 -9.12
N PRO A 51 -7.01 20.20 -10.45
CA PRO A 51 -5.88 20.73 -11.19
C PRO A 51 -5.56 22.14 -10.67
N SER A 52 -4.35 22.31 -10.16
CA SER A 52 -3.87 23.62 -9.75
C SER A 52 -3.96 24.57 -10.96
N PRO A 53 -4.48 25.80 -10.80
CA PRO A 53 -4.55 26.79 -11.88
C PRO A 53 -3.16 27.17 -12.44
N SER A 54 -2.08 26.80 -11.74
CA SER A 54 -0.70 26.99 -12.20
C SER A 54 -0.13 25.85 -13.05
N GLY A 55 -0.83 24.71 -13.16
CA GLY A 55 -0.32 23.49 -13.81
C GLY A 55 0.93 22.88 -13.14
N ARG A 56 1.40 23.45 -12.02
CA ARG A 56 2.56 22.98 -11.24
C ARG A 56 2.12 22.31 -9.94
N GLY A 57 1.19 21.36 -10.04
CA GLY A 57 0.69 20.59 -8.91
C GLY A 57 1.42 19.26 -8.76
N ILE A 58 1.38 18.69 -7.54
CA ILE A 58 1.71 17.28 -7.35
C ILE A 58 0.54 16.50 -7.97
N GLU A 59 0.69 15.94 -9.17
CA GLU A 59 -0.25 14.90 -9.63
C GLU A 59 -0.24 13.72 -8.65
N TYR A 60 -1.44 13.38 -8.21
CA TYR A 60 -1.69 12.25 -7.35
C TYR A 60 -2.20 11.09 -8.20
N GLY A 61 -1.89 9.87 -7.76
CA GLY A 61 -2.32 8.65 -8.42
C GLY A 61 -2.50 7.53 -7.42
N LEU A 62 -2.22 6.31 -7.87
CA LEU A 62 -2.27 5.11 -7.04
C LEU A 62 -0.98 4.99 -6.22
N GLY A 63 -1.11 4.93 -4.90
CA GLY A 63 0.01 4.84 -3.95
C GLY A 63 0.85 3.60 -4.19
N LEU A 64 0.17 2.49 -4.42
CA LEU A 64 0.71 1.23 -4.90
C LEU A 64 -0.29 0.61 -5.87
N ALA A 65 0.18 0.17 -7.03
CA ALA A 65 -0.61 -0.56 -8.02
C ALA A 65 0.21 -1.76 -8.48
N ILE A 66 -0.44 -2.90 -8.62
CA ILE A 66 0.12 -4.16 -9.07
C ILE A 66 -0.79 -4.69 -10.18
N ASP A 67 -0.18 -5.06 -11.30
CA ASP A 67 -0.89 -5.54 -12.48
C ASP A 67 -1.40 -6.98 -12.28
N ASP A 68 -2.24 -7.45 -13.19
CA ASP A 68 -2.91 -8.76 -13.13
C ASP A 68 -1.96 -9.96 -13.09
N ASP A 69 -0.80 -9.85 -13.74
CA ASP A 69 0.24 -10.88 -13.77
C ASP A 69 1.06 -10.97 -12.47
N LEU A 70 0.90 -10.00 -11.57
CA LEU A 70 1.65 -9.84 -10.32
C LEU A 70 3.19 -9.74 -10.52
N LEU A 71 3.65 -9.46 -11.73
CA LEU A 71 5.07 -9.33 -12.06
C LEU A 71 5.55 -7.88 -12.02
N HIS A 72 4.63 -6.93 -12.23
CA HIS A 72 4.94 -5.51 -12.29
C HIS A 72 4.01 -4.69 -11.39
N GLY A 73 4.50 -3.52 -11.00
CA GLY A 73 3.69 -2.54 -10.30
C GLY A 73 4.21 -1.13 -10.48
N THR A 74 3.40 -0.16 -10.06
CA THR A 74 3.76 1.25 -10.02
C THR A 74 3.50 1.82 -8.63
N SER A 75 4.21 2.89 -8.28
CA SER A 75 3.98 3.60 -7.03
C SER A 75 4.07 5.10 -7.23
N GLN A 76 3.01 5.81 -6.85
CA GLN A 76 2.92 7.26 -6.97
C GLN A 76 2.58 7.91 -5.65
N THR A 77 2.56 9.24 -5.64
CA THR A 77 2.00 9.99 -4.51
C THR A 77 0.49 9.80 -4.45
N SER A 78 -0.06 9.42 -3.29
CA SER A 78 -1.52 9.33 -3.09
C SER A 78 -2.03 10.35 -2.07
N ILE A 79 -3.27 10.84 -2.25
CA ILE A 79 -3.92 11.72 -1.26
C ILE A 79 -4.33 10.91 -0.02
N THR A 80 -4.69 9.65 -0.24
CA THR A 80 -5.21 8.75 0.79
C THR A 80 -4.22 8.56 1.94
N PHE A 81 -2.93 8.49 1.64
CA PHE A 81 -1.88 8.28 2.63
C PHE A 81 -0.83 9.40 2.70
N GLU A 82 -0.84 10.34 1.76
CA GLU A 82 0.22 11.34 1.60
C GLU A 82 1.63 10.71 1.54
N ASN A 83 1.72 9.49 0.99
CA ASN A 83 2.99 8.83 0.73
C ASN A 83 3.66 9.45 -0.51
N PRO A 84 5.01 9.51 -0.56
CA PRO A 84 5.73 9.68 -1.81
C PRO A 84 5.71 8.35 -2.61
N PRO A 85 6.22 8.34 -3.87
CA PRO A 85 6.56 7.10 -4.56
C PRO A 85 7.43 6.21 -3.65
N LEU A 86 7.04 4.94 -3.51
CA LEU A 86 7.63 4.00 -2.55
C LEU A 86 8.90 3.31 -3.07
N SER A 87 9.12 3.34 -4.38
CA SER A 87 10.28 2.76 -5.06
C SER A 87 11.20 3.87 -5.61
N ALA A 88 12.49 3.78 -5.27
CA ALA A 88 13.50 4.80 -5.58
C ALA A 88 13.95 4.82 -7.06
N SER A 89 13.59 3.80 -7.84
CA SER A 89 14.04 3.64 -9.24
C SER A 89 13.44 4.69 -10.18
N HIS A 90 12.36 5.35 -9.78
CA HIS A 90 11.56 6.20 -10.65
C HIS A 90 12.15 7.59 -10.78
N ARG A 91 13.05 7.75 -11.76
CA ARG A 91 13.43 9.09 -12.26
C ARG A 91 12.26 9.75 -13.00
N LEU A 92 11.33 8.94 -13.49
CA LEU A 92 10.10 9.33 -14.17
C LEU A 92 8.90 8.73 -13.44
N ARG A 93 7.81 9.50 -13.42
CA ARG A 93 6.64 9.34 -12.54
C ARG A 93 5.85 8.03 -12.68
N GLU A 94 6.06 7.29 -13.76
CA GLU A 94 5.26 6.12 -14.17
C GLU A 94 6.13 4.91 -14.50
N GLU A 95 7.40 4.94 -14.17
CA GLU A 95 8.25 3.78 -14.42
C GLU A 95 7.75 2.61 -13.55
N PRO A 96 7.59 1.40 -14.09
CA PRO A 96 7.18 0.24 -13.31
C PRO A 96 8.35 -0.33 -12.51
N PHE A 97 8.06 -1.01 -11.41
CA PHE A 97 9.02 -1.87 -10.70
C PHE A 97 8.66 -3.33 -10.94
N GLU A 98 9.67 -4.20 -10.93
CA GLU A 98 9.49 -5.65 -10.99
C GLU A 98 9.26 -6.22 -9.59
N ILE A 99 8.31 -7.15 -9.49
CA ILE A 99 7.97 -7.85 -8.27
C ILE A 99 8.75 -9.17 -8.23
N VAL A 100 9.73 -9.24 -7.32
CA VAL A 100 10.50 -10.47 -7.09
C VAL A 100 9.74 -11.46 -6.22
N ASN A 101 8.95 -10.96 -5.27
CA ASN A 101 8.15 -11.76 -4.34
C ASN A 101 7.00 -10.91 -3.80
N LEU A 102 5.83 -11.50 -3.63
CA LEU A 102 4.66 -10.88 -3.00
C LEU A 102 4.13 -11.81 -1.90
N GLU A 103 4.04 -11.29 -0.68
CA GLU A 103 3.57 -12.05 0.48
C GLU A 103 2.33 -11.39 1.07
N ALA A 104 1.27 -12.18 1.27
CA ALA A 104 0.06 -11.75 1.96
C ALA A 104 -0.02 -12.43 3.33
N TRP A 105 0.10 -11.63 4.39
CA TRP A 105 0.04 -12.09 5.77
C TRP A 105 -1.34 -11.78 6.36
N THR A 106 -1.92 -12.73 7.10
CA THR A 106 -3.21 -12.57 7.78
C THR A 106 -3.08 -12.79 9.28
N LEU A 107 -4.05 -12.28 10.03
CA LEU A 107 -4.18 -12.52 11.46
C LEU A 107 -5.29 -13.55 11.70
N THR A 108 -5.01 -14.54 12.53
CA THR A 108 -6.00 -15.53 12.96
C THR A 108 -6.16 -15.46 14.47
N PRO A 109 -7.40 -15.60 15.00
CA PRO A 109 -7.61 -15.76 16.43
C PRO A 109 -7.17 -17.15 16.92
N CYS A 110 -6.88 -18.09 16.01
CA CYS A 110 -6.53 -19.46 16.34
C CYS A 110 -5.04 -19.57 16.65
N ARG A 111 -4.73 -20.22 17.77
CA ARG A 111 -3.33 -20.42 18.22
C ARG A 111 -2.62 -21.53 17.44
N ASP A 112 -3.38 -22.50 16.95
CA ASP A 112 -2.91 -23.68 16.23
C ASP A 112 -3.84 -24.03 15.06
N VAL A 113 -3.35 -24.94 14.22
CA VAL A 113 -4.03 -25.39 13.00
C VAL A 113 -5.36 -26.08 13.31
N THR A 114 -5.41 -26.94 14.32
CA THR A 114 -6.63 -27.66 14.71
C THR A 114 -7.77 -26.69 15.03
N THR A 115 -7.48 -25.66 15.85
CA THR A 115 -8.48 -24.65 16.21
C THR A 115 -8.92 -23.83 14.99
N ALA A 116 -8.03 -23.60 14.01
CA ALA A 116 -8.36 -22.92 12.77
C ALA A 116 -9.32 -23.74 11.89
N GLU A 117 -9.05 -25.04 11.74
CA GLU A 117 -9.89 -25.97 10.99
C GLU A 117 -11.30 -26.09 11.59
N GLU A 118 -11.40 -26.20 12.91
CA GLU A 118 -12.70 -26.25 13.61
C GLU A 118 -13.51 -24.96 13.41
N LEU A 119 -12.86 -23.80 13.47
CA LEU A 119 -13.49 -22.51 13.23
C LEU A 119 -13.98 -22.38 11.78
N GLU A 120 -13.19 -22.85 10.81
CA GLU A 120 -13.57 -22.84 9.40
C GLU A 120 -14.74 -23.77 9.11
N ALA A 121 -14.70 -25.00 9.61
CA ALA A 121 -15.79 -25.97 9.48
C ALA A 121 -17.09 -25.43 10.09
N SER A 122 -17.02 -24.79 11.26
CA SER A 122 -18.16 -24.16 11.92
C SER A 122 -18.75 -23.02 11.08
N LYS A 123 -17.89 -22.15 10.53
CA LYS A 123 -18.32 -21.06 9.64
C LYS A 123 -18.97 -21.60 8.36
N LEU A 124 -18.38 -22.62 7.75
CA LEU A 124 -18.92 -23.25 6.54
C LEU A 124 -20.30 -23.84 6.81
N PHE A 125 -20.47 -24.58 7.91
CA PHE A 125 -21.75 -25.15 8.31
C PHE A 125 -22.84 -24.07 8.44
N ILE A 126 -22.54 -22.97 9.13
CA ILE A 126 -23.48 -21.85 9.30
C ILE A 126 -23.85 -21.23 7.95
N LYS A 127 -22.86 -20.96 7.09
CA LYS A 127 -23.07 -20.38 5.77
C LYS A 127 -23.96 -21.26 4.90
N THR A 128 -23.73 -22.58 4.90
CA THR A 128 -24.49 -23.53 4.08
C THR A 128 -25.94 -23.73 4.56
N HIS A 129 -26.20 -23.67 5.87
CA HIS A 129 -27.51 -24.06 6.42
C HIS A 129 -28.39 -22.90 6.87
N PHE A 130 -27.83 -21.71 7.12
CA PHE A 130 -28.56 -20.62 7.77
C PHE A 130 -28.48 -19.26 7.05
N GLN A 131 -27.61 -19.09 6.06
CA GLN A 131 -27.61 -17.89 5.21
C GLN A 131 -28.34 -18.20 3.89
N LYS A 132 -29.61 -17.78 3.80
CA LYS A 132 -30.35 -17.61 2.54
C LYS A 132 -30.25 -16.16 2.09
#